data_AF-A0A3M1KVN5-F1
#
_entry.id   AF-A0A3M1KVN5-F1
#
_cell.length_a   1.000
_cell.length_b   1.000
_cell.length_c   1.000
_cell.angle_alpha   90.00
_cell.angle_beta   90.00
_cell.angle_gamma   90.00
#
_symmetry.space_group_name_H-M   'P 1'
#
loop_
_entity.id
_entity.type
_entity.pdbx_description
1 polymer ?
#
loop_
_entity_poly.entity_id
_entity_poly.type
_entity_poly.pdbx_seq_one_letter_code
_entity_poly.pdbx_strand_id
1 'polypeptide(L)'
;MSPNHERVLALLRKYGHETTSFQVLEPGLCYWFDEDACVAYADTRRAWVAAGAPIAARDRVPEIMERFAAAARAERRRVRFFGLERDVSPLPSFSVMHIGEQPVWNPRHWARTLAGKRSLREQLRRARAAGVKTRTVPPEELADPHGPLRRGVDRLVSRWTAALSMAPMGFLVSLDLYHAADERRFVIAQCGDRVVGLLVAVPIFRRGGWFFEDVLRDPQAPNGTVELMFDHAMRMLAEQGSTHVTFGLAPLSGPVPRWLRFIRDRSRR
;
A
#
# COMPACT_ATOMS: atom_id res chain seq x y z
N MET A 1 -15.74 -11.68 4.52
CA MET A 1 -15.62 -10.20 4.46
C MET A 1 -16.99 -9.61 4.84
N SER A 2 -17.14 -8.30 5.05
CA SER A 2 -18.50 -7.73 5.20
C SER A 2 -19.12 -7.47 3.82
N PRO A 3 -20.47 -7.40 3.69
CA PRO A 3 -21.12 -7.19 2.39
C PRO A 3 -20.63 -5.92 1.65
N ASN A 4 -20.31 -4.86 2.40
CA ASN A 4 -19.74 -3.64 1.83
C ASN A 4 -18.34 -3.88 1.26
N HIS A 5 -17.47 -4.61 1.97
CA HIS A 5 -16.12 -4.92 1.48
C HIS A 5 -16.16 -5.80 0.23
N GLU A 6 -17.11 -6.73 0.14
CA GLU A 6 -17.29 -7.57 -1.06
C GLU A 6 -17.73 -6.72 -2.27
N ARG A 7 -18.68 -5.80 -2.07
CA ARG A 7 -19.09 -4.84 -3.11
C ARG A 7 -17.92 -3.95 -3.54
N VAL A 8 -17.15 -3.42 -2.59
CA VAL A 8 -16.00 -2.56 -2.89
C VAL A 8 -14.90 -3.35 -3.62
N LEU A 9 -14.60 -4.58 -3.20
CA LEU A 9 -13.62 -5.43 -3.89
C LEU A 9 -14.05 -5.73 -5.33
N ALA A 10 -15.35 -5.98 -5.58
CA ALA A 10 -15.86 -6.14 -6.94
C ALA A 10 -15.65 -4.88 -7.80
N LEU A 11 -15.90 -3.69 -7.23
CA LEU A 11 -15.64 -2.41 -7.90
C LEU A 11 -14.14 -2.18 -8.11
N LEU A 12 -13.28 -2.56 -7.16
CA LEU A 12 -11.82 -2.46 -7.31
C LEU A 12 -11.30 -3.34 -8.45
N ARG A 13 -11.76 -4.58 -8.55
CA ARG A 13 -11.41 -5.46 -9.67
C ARG A 13 -11.83 -4.85 -11.02
N LYS A 14 -13.00 -4.19 -11.07
CA LYS A 14 -13.55 -3.57 -12.28
C LYS A 14 -12.91 -2.22 -12.62
N TYR A 15 -12.55 -1.40 -11.64
CA TYR A 15 -12.23 0.02 -11.83
C TYR A 15 -11.00 0.54 -11.05
N GLY A 16 -10.50 -0.21 -10.07
CA GLY A 16 -9.41 0.19 -9.18
C GLY A 16 -8.10 0.46 -9.93
N HIS A 17 -7.74 1.74 -10.04
CA HIS A 17 -6.62 2.20 -10.86
C HIS A 17 -5.53 2.92 -10.05
N GLU A 18 -5.92 3.62 -8.98
CA GLU A 18 -4.98 4.32 -8.10
C GLU A 18 -4.15 3.32 -7.29
N THR A 19 -2.91 3.68 -7.01
CA THR A 19 -1.95 2.86 -6.26
C THR A 19 -2.47 2.47 -4.88
N THR A 20 -3.13 3.41 -4.21
CA THR A 20 -3.70 3.23 -2.86
C THR A 20 -5.12 2.68 -2.89
N SER A 21 -5.67 2.34 -4.07
CA SER A 21 -7.09 1.95 -4.20
C SER A 21 -7.43 0.68 -3.43
N PHE A 22 -6.51 -0.29 -3.32
CA PHE A 22 -6.76 -1.51 -2.55
C PHE A 22 -6.88 -1.24 -1.04
N GLN A 23 -6.15 -0.25 -0.53
CA GLN A 23 -6.10 0.11 0.88
C GLN A 23 -7.44 0.64 1.41
N VAL A 24 -8.38 0.97 0.53
CA VAL A 24 -9.73 1.36 0.95
C VAL A 24 -10.47 0.25 1.68
N LEU A 25 -10.03 -1.01 1.54
CA LEU A 25 -10.55 -2.17 2.26
C LEU A 25 -10.02 -2.27 3.70
N GLU A 26 -9.04 -1.44 4.07
CA GLU A 26 -8.56 -1.34 5.44
C GLU A 26 -9.69 -0.85 6.37
N PRO A 27 -9.68 -1.26 7.65
CA PRO A 27 -10.69 -0.83 8.61
C PRO A 27 -10.66 0.69 8.83
N GLY A 28 -11.82 1.25 9.20
CA GLY A 28 -11.93 2.66 9.63
C GLY A 28 -12.44 3.63 8.57
N LEU A 29 -12.65 3.17 7.32
CA LEU A 29 -13.25 3.97 6.26
C LEU A 29 -14.76 3.77 6.17
N CYS A 30 -15.46 4.86 5.85
CA CYS A 30 -16.83 4.87 5.40
C CYS A 30 -16.88 4.71 3.87
N TYR A 31 -17.99 4.19 3.36
CA TYR A 31 -18.22 4.05 1.93
C TYR A 31 -19.46 4.84 1.52
N TRP A 32 -19.31 5.71 0.53
CA TRP A 32 -20.42 6.32 -0.18
C TRP A 32 -20.55 5.66 -1.55
N PHE A 33 -21.73 5.12 -1.85
CA PHE A 33 -21.99 4.39 -3.10
C PHE A 33 -22.93 5.20 -4.00
N ASP A 34 -22.64 5.17 -5.30
CA ASP A 34 -23.51 5.70 -6.35
C ASP A 34 -23.52 4.69 -7.49
N GLU A 35 -24.59 3.89 -7.59
CA GLU A 35 -24.71 2.80 -8.57
C GLU A 35 -23.48 1.86 -8.57
N ASP A 36 -22.71 1.89 -9.66
CA ASP A 36 -21.48 1.15 -9.97
C ASP A 36 -20.21 1.91 -9.55
N ALA A 37 -20.34 2.88 -8.63
CA ALA A 37 -19.23 3.67 -8.11
C ALA A 37 -19.18 3.65 -6.57
N CYS A 38 -17.97 3.83 -6.04
CA CYS A 38 -17.74 3.97 -4.61
C CYS A 38 -16.68 5.02 -4.32
N VAL A 39 -16.92 5.84 -3.29
CA VAL A 39 -15.90 6.68 -2.67
C VAL A 39 -15.70 6.19 -1.24
N ALA A 40 -14.50 5.70 -0.95
CA ALA A 40 -14.09 5.41 0.41
C ALA A 40 -13.54 6.67 1.07
N TYR A 41 -13.94 6.96 2.30
CA TYR A 41 -13.56 8.21 2.97
C TYR A 41 -13.53 8.09 4.48
N ALA A 42 -12.77 8.97 5.13
CA ALA A 42 -12.83 9.20 6.57
C ALA A 42 -13.74 10.40 6.89
N ASP A 43 -14.67 10.25 7.84
CA ASP A 43 -15.46 11.38 8.37
C ASP A 43 -14.78 11.97 9.61
N THR A 44 -14.28 13.20 9.47
CA THR A 44 -13.64 13.96 10.56
C THR A 44 -14.62 14.84 11.34
N ARG A 45 -15.93 14.65 11.15
CA ARG A 45 -17.06 15.51 11.57
C ARG A 45 -17.09 16.89 10.93
N ARG A 46 -15.97 17.40 10.44
CA ARG A 46 -15.86 18.69 9.73
C ARG A 46 -15.67 18.53 8.23
N ALA A 47 -15.13 17.40 7.82
CA ALA A 47 -14.85 17.09 6.43
C ALA A 47 -14.93 15.59 6.17
N TRP A 48 -15.37 15.23 4.98
CA TRP A 48 -15.14 13.93 4.37
C TRP A 48 -13.83 13.98 3.59
N VAL A 49 -12.90 13.11 3.97
CA VAL A 49 -11.58 12.98 3.32
C VAL A 49 -11.59 11.68 2.52
N ALA A 50 -11.77 11.79 1.21
CA ALA A 50 -11.76 10.66 0.30
C ALA A 50 -10.33 10.10 0.17
N ALA A 51 -10.27 8.77 0.19
CA ALA A 51 -9.08 7.97 -0.01
C ALA A 51 -8.88 7.70 -1.51
N GLY A 52 -8.04 8.50 -2.15
CA GLY A 52 -7.81 8.43 -3.61
C GLY A 52 -8.97 8.99 -4.42
N ALA A 53 -9.01 8.59 -5.69
CA ALA A 53 -10.10 8.88 -6.60
C ALA A 53 -11.29 7.94 -6.36
N PRO A 54 -12.52 8.33 -6.77
CA PRO A 54 -13.63 7.40 -6.82
C PRO A 54 -13.30 6.11 -7.58
N ILE A 55 -13.75 4.98 -7.05
CA ILE A 55 -13.66 3.67 -7.70
C ILE A 55 -14.84 3.59 -8.67
N ALA A 56 -14.60 4.04 -9.91
CA ALA A 56 -15.62 4.14 -10.96
C ALA A 56 -14.99 4.02 -12.35
N ALA A 57 -15.80 3.91 -13.39
CA ALA A 57 -15.33 4.06 -14.76
C ALA A 57 -14.60 5.42 -14.93
N ARG A 58 -13.47 5.41 -15.66
CA ARG A 58 -12.55 6.57 -15.72
C ARG A 58 -13.20 7.85 -16.22
N ASP A 59 -14.08 7.74 -17.19
CA ASP A 59 -14.88 8.81 -17.77
C ASP A 59 -15.92 9.38 -16.79
N ARG A 60 -16.39 8.56 -15.84
CA ARG A 60 -17.31 8.98 -14.77
C ARG A 60 -16.64 9.58 -13.55
N VAL A 61 -15.32 9.44 -13.38
CA VAL A 61 -14.62 9.91 -12.17
C VAL A 61 -14.93 11.38 -11.83
N PRO A 62 -14.87 12.35 -12.77
CA PRO A 62 -15.19 13.75 -12.44
C PRO A 62 -16.62 13.94 -11.94
N GLU A 63 -17.59 13.33 -12.62
CA GLU A 63 -19.00 13.38 -12.23
C GLU A 63 -19.22 12.81 -10.81
N ILE A 64 -18.61 11.66 -10.51
CA ILE A 64 -18.74 11.02 -9.19
C ILE A 64 -18.08 11.88 -8.10
N MET A 65 -16.96 12.54 -8.39
CA MET A 65 -16.36 13.50 -7.46
C MET A 65 -17.30 14.66 -7.14
N GLU A 66 -18.03 15.19 -8.13
CA GLU A 66 -19.00 16.27 -7.94
C GLU A 66 -20.20 15.82 -7.10
N ARG A 67 -20.77 14.65 -7.41
CA ARG A 67 -21.90 14.08 -6.67
C ARG A 67 -21.53 13.76 -5.22
N PHE A 68 -20.34 13.20 -4.99
CA PHE A 68 -19.82 12.99 -3.64
C PHE A 68 -19.65 14.32 -2.88
N ALA A 69 -19.14 15.36 -3.56
CA ALA A 69 -19.02 16.69 -2.97
C ALA A 69 -20.37 17.34 -2.64
N ALA A 70 -21.40 17.10 -3.44
CA ALA A 70 -22.77 17.53 -3.17
C ALA A 70 -23.36 16.78 -1.96
N ALA A 71 -23.19 15.46 -1.89
CA ALA A 71 -23.66 14.64 -0.77
C ALA A 71 -23.01 15.08 0.56
N ALA A 72 -21.70 15.30 0.57
CA ALA A 72 -20.99 15.81 1.74
C ALA A 72 -21.49 17.21 2.17
N ARG A 73 -21.79 18.08 1.20
CA ARG A 73 -22.30 19.43 1.48
C ARG A 73 -23.72 19.37 2.09
N ALA A 74 -24.56 18.45 1.66
CA ALA A 74 -25.87 18.22 2.27
C ALA A 74 -25.74 17.83 3.75
N GLU A 75 -24.71 17.06 4.09
CA GLU A 75 -24.31 16.71 5.48
C GLU A 75 -23.53 17.82 6.21
N ARG A 76 -23.43 19.02 5.61
CA ARG A 76 -22.67 20.17 6.12
C ARG A 76 -21.19 19.84 6.37
N ARG A 77 -20.59 19.01 5.51
CA ARG A 77 -19.18 18.63 5.54
C ARG A 77 -18.41 19.28 4.39
N ARG A 78 -17.14 19.62 4.64
CA ARG A 78 -16.17 19.95 3.57
C ARG A 78 -15.69 18.66 2.89
N VAL A 79 -15.16 18.76 1.68
CA VAL A 79 -14.56 17.61 0.98
C VAL A 79 -13.08 17.84 0.70
N ARG A 80 -12.30 16.76 0.82
CA ARG A 80 -10.92 16.67 0.35
C ARG A 80 -10.72 15.32 -0.33
N PHE A 81 -9.94 15.30 -1.39
CA PHE A 81 -9.44 14.07 -2.00
C PHE A 81 -7.95 13.96 -1.69
N PHE A 82 -7.53 12.87 -1.07
CA PHE A 82 -6.14 12.60 -0.73
C PHE A 82 -5.56 11.57 -1.69
N GLY A 83 -4.37 11.82 -2.22
CA GLY A 83 -3.67 10.84 -3.06
C GLY A 83 -4.28 10.63 -4.45
N LEU A 84 -4.86 11.68 -5.05
CA LEU A 84 -5.22 11.65 -6.48
C LEU A 84 -3.94 11.59 -7.33
N GLU A 85 -3.85 10.62 -8.24
CA GLU A 85 -2.79 10.56 -9.24
C GLU A 85 -3.06 11.49 -10.43
N ARG A 86 -2.00 11.78 -11.20
CA ARG A 86 -1.97 12.85 -12.22
C ARG A 86 -2.92 12.63 -13.40
N ASP A 87 -3.39 11.41 -13.61
CA ASP A 87 -4.33 11.06 -14.67
C ASP A 87 -5.79 11.31 -14.28
N VAL A 88 -6.05 11.74 -13.04
CA VAL A 88 -7.36 12.23 -12.61
C VAL A 88 -7.38 13.75 -12.71
N SER A 89 -8.25 14.27 -13.57
CA SER A 89 -8.42 15.72 -13.72
C SER A 89 -9.07 16.31 -12.47
N PRO A 90 -8.48 17.36 -11.86
CA PRO A 90 -9.10 18.01 -10.73
C PRO A 90 -10.35 18.75 -11.16
N LEU A 91 -11.37 18.76 -10.30
CA LEU A 91 -12.55 19.58 -10.50
C LEU A 91 -12.19 21.08 -10.36
N PRO A 92 -12.79 21.99 -11.15
CA PRO A 92 -12.50 23.43 -11.08
C PRO A 92 -12.73 24.05 -9.69
N SER A 93 -13.62 23.44 -8.89
CA SER A 93 -13.94 23.89 -7.53
C SER A 93 -12.93 23.47 -6.46
N PHE A 94 -11.88 22.73 -6.83
CA PHE A 94 -10.85 22.24 -5.92
C PHE A 94 -9.49 22.86 -6.21
N SER A 95 -8.78 23.25 -5.15
CA SER A 95 -7.35 23.53 -5.26
C SER A 95 -6.54 22.23 -5.17
N VAL A 96 -5.46 22.16 -5.93
CA VAL A 96 -4.57 21.00 -5.98
C VAL A 96 -3.26 21.33 -5.30
N MET A 97 -2.75 20.38 -4.51
CA MET A 97 -1.44 20.47 -3.88
C MET A 97 -0.66 19.18 -4.15
N HIS A 98 0.53 19.31 -4.71
CA HIS A 98 1.44 18.17 -4.92
C HIS A 98 2.02 17.73 -3.57
N ILE A 99 1.76 16.49 -3.17
CA ILE A 99 2.15 15.96 -1.85
C ILE A 99 3.35 15.00 -1.91
N GLY A 100 3.66 14.47 -3.09
CA GLY A 100 4.72 13.48 -3.29
C GLY A 100 4.71 12.91 -4.69
N GLU A 101 5.69 12.07 -4.96
CA GLU A 101 5.87 11.34 -6.21
C GLU A 101 5.94 9.85 -5.91
N GLN A 102 5.73 8.98 -6.90
CA GLN A 102 5.80 7.54 -6.70
C GLN A 102 6.91 6.95 -7.58
N PRO A 103 7.81 6.13 -7.02
CA PRO A 103 8.74 5.39 -7.84
C PRO A 103 8.00 4.22 -8.50
N VAL A 104 8.22 4.02 -9.79
CA VAL A 104 7.58 2.95 -10.57
C VAL A 104 8.64 2.12 -11.27
N TRP A 105 8.51 0.81 -11.15
CA TRP A 105 9.37 -0.16 -11.83
C TRP A 105 8.57 -1.06 -12.73
N ASN A 106 9.18 -1.44 -13.85
CA ASN A 106 8.74 -2.60 -14.63
C ASN A 106 9.55 -3.83 -14.17
N PRO A 107 8.92 -4.82 -13.50
CA PRO A 107 9.64 -5.96 -12.94
C PRO A 107 10.30 -6.83 -14.02
N ARG A 108 9.82 -6.81 -15.28
CA ARG A 108 10.45 -7.53 -16.40
C ARG A 108 11.87 -7.05 -16.69
N HIS A 109 12.20 -5.81 -16.32
CA HIS A 109 13.55 -5.26 -16.47
C HIS A 109 14.45 -5.52 -15.27
N TRP A 110 13.93 -6.15 -14.21
CA TRP A 110 14.63 -6.30 -12.93
C TRP A 110 15.96 -7.04 -13.04
N ALA A 111 15.99 -8.17 -13.77
CA ALA A 111 17.21 -8.95 -13.95
C ALA A 111 18.35 -8.11 -14.54
N ARG A 112 18.05 -7.28 -15.54
CA ARG A 112 19.01 -6.34 -16.15
C ARG A 112 19.44 -5.26 -15.15
N THR A 113 18.50 -4.68 -14.40
CA THR A 113 18.81 -3.69 -13.36
C THR A 113 19.75 -4.27 -12.32
N LEU A 114 19.50 -5.49 -11.84
CA LEU A 114 20.32 -6.17 -10.85
C LEU A 114 21.72 -6.49 -11.39
N ALA A 115 21.83 -6.94 -12.65
CA ALA A 115 23.12 -7.19 -13.31
C ALA A 115 23.98 -5.92 -13.41
N GLY A 116 23.37 -4.74 -13.51
CA GLY A 116 24.07 -3.45 -13.52
C GLY A 116 24.46 -2.90 -12.14
N LYS A 117 23.94 -3.44 -11.03
CA LYS A 117 24.10 -2.85 -9.69
C LYS A 117 24.92 -3.74 -8.74
N ARG A 118 26.25 -3.56 -8.73
CA ARG A 118 27.18 -4.33 -7.88
C ARG A 118 26.80 -4.29 -6.40
N SER A 119 26.53 -3.11 -5.85
CA SER A 119 26.18 -2.94 -4.44
C SER A 119 24.95 -3.74 -4.03
N LEU A 120 23.92 -3.78 -4.87
CA LEU A 120 22.70 -4.55 -4.64
C LEU A 120 22.99 -6.06 -4.68
N ARG A 121 23.77 -6.53 -5.67
CA ARG A 121 24.18 -7.95 -5.72
C ARG A 121 24.96 -8.37 -4.48
N GLU A 122 25.81 -7.49 -3.95
CA GLU A 122 26.53 -7.75 -2.69
C GLU A 122 25.61 -7.80 -1.46
N GLN A 123 24.50 -7.04 -1.43
CA GLN A 123 23.49 -7.18 -0.36
C GLN A 123 22.81 -8.54 -0.43
N LEU A 124 22.37 -8.97 -1.63
CA LEU A 124 21.75 -10.28 -1.84
C LEU A 124 22.68 -11.42 -1.45
N ARG A 125 23.95 -11.35 -1.87
CA ARG A 125 24.96 -12.35 -1.54
C ARG A 125 25.19 -12.44 -0.03
N ARG A 126 25.31 -11.30 0.66
CA ARG A 126 25.51 -11.23 2.11
C ARG A 126 24.32 -11.82 2.88
N ALA A 127 23.09 -11.47 2.50
CA ALA A 127 21.89 -12.04 3.13
C ALA A 127 21.84 -13.56 2.99
N ARG A 128 22.09 -14.08 1.78
CA ARG A 128 22.14 -15.53 1.51
C ARG A 128 23.25 -16.23 2.29
N ALA A 129 24.45 -15.64 2.34
CA ALA A 129 25.58 -16.18 3.11
C ALA A 129 25.31 -16.20 4.62
N ALA A 130 24.52 -15.24 5.12
CA ALA A 130 24.03 -15.22 6.50
C ALA A 130 22.86 -16.19 6.76
N GLY A 131 22.47 -17.01 5.77
CA GLY A 131 21.43 -18.03 5.90
C GLY A 131 20.00 -17.55 5.65
N VAL A 132 19.81 -16.33 5.16
CA VAL A 132 18.46 -15.82 4.84
C VAL A 132 17.93 -16.50 3.58
N LYS A 133 16.74 -17.08 3.69
CA LYS A 133 15.98 -17.67 2.58
C LYS A 133 14.68 -16.92 2.40
N THR A 134 14.29 -16.67 1.15
CA THR A 134 12.99 -16.07 0.82
C THR A 134 12.10 -17.05 0.09
N ARG A 135 10.80 -16.99 0.34
CA ARG A 135 9.81 -17.74 -0.44
C ARG A 135 8.50 -16.99 -0.55
N THR A 136 7.77 -17.26 -1.62
CA THR A 136 6.36 -16.86 -1.74
C THR A 136 5.54 -17.78 -0.85
N VAL A 137 4.54 -17.22 -0.19
CA VAL A 137 3.63 -17.95 0.70
C VAL A 137 2.21 -17.76 0.18
N PRO A 138 1.47 -18.84 -0.06
CA PRO A 138 0.07 -18.76 -0.43
C PRO A 138 -0.77 -18.44 0.82
N PRO A 139 -1.89 -17.70 0.70
CA PRO A 139 -2.70 -17.23 1.83
C PRO A 139 -3.14 -18.35 2.80
N GLU A 140 -3.34 -19.56 2.28
CA GLU A 140 -3.77 -20.74 3.03
C GLU A 140 -2.76 -21.16 4.10
N GLU A 141 -1.45 -21.00 3.85
CA GLU A 141 -0.40 -21.25 4.84
C GLU A 141 -0.41 -20.24 6.01
N LEU A 142 -1.07 -19.09 5.81
CA LEU A 142 -1.25 -18.04 6.82
C LEU A 142 -2.65 -18.06 7.43
N ALA A 143 -3.57 -18.92 6.96
CA ALA A 143 -4.96 -18.90 7.37
C ALA A 143 -5.17 -19.29 8.83
N ASP A 144 -4.46 -20.32 9.32
CA ASP A 144 -4.55 -20.78 10.71
C ASP A 144 -3.84 -19.81 11.68
N PRO A 145 -4.56 -19.11 12.58
CA PRO A 145 -3.98 -18.24 13.61
C PRO A 145 -2.99 -18.97 14.55
N HIS A 146 -3.15 -20.28 14.71
CA HIS A 146 -2.26 -21.13 15.50
C HIS A 146 -1.22 -21.87 14.64
N GLY A 147 -1.15 -21.57 13.35
CA GLY A 147 -0.11 -22.09 12.47
C GLY A 147 1.28 -21.54 12.85
N PRO A 148 2.36 -22.33 12.72
CA PRO A 148 3.71 -21.89 13.08
C PRO A 148 4.16 -20.67 12.26
N LEU A 149 3.81 -20.61 10.97
CA LEU A 149 4.15 -19.51 10.09
C LEU A 149 3.40 -18.23 10.47
N ARG A 150 2.07 -18.33 10.65
CA ARG A 150 1.20 -17.21 11.07
C ARG A 150 1.67 -16.59 12.38
N ARG A 151 1.95 -17.40 13.41
CA ARG A 151 2.56 -16.92 14.66
C ARG A 151 3.94 -16.28 14.45
N GLY A 152 4.73 -16.77 13.50
CA GLY A 152 6.02 -16.18 13.14
C GLY A 152 5.86 -14.78 12.56
N VAL A 153 4.90 -14.60 11.65
CA VAL A 153 4.54 -13.31 11.06
C VAL A 153 3.99 -12.34 12.13
N ASP A 154 3.07 -12.79 12.98
CA ASP A 154 2.48 -11.95 14.03
C ASP A 154 3.54 -11.47 15.05
N ARG A 155 4.54 -12.31 15.35
CA ARG A 155 5.70 -11.91 16.16
C ARG A 155 6.58 -10.87 15.46
N LEU A 156 6.82 -11.03 14.16
CA LEU A 156 7.56 -10.05 13.36
C LEU A 156 6.83 -8.70 13.37
N VAL A 157 5.53 -8.70 13.09
CA VAL A 157 4.67 -7.51 13.12
C VAL A 157 4.76 -6.84 14.48
N SER A 158 4.53 -7.58 15.56
CA SER A 158 4.57 -7.04 16.93
C SER A 158 5.92 -6.39 17.26
N ARG A 159 7.04 -7.03 16.90
CA ARG A 159 8.40 -6.48 17.12
C ARG A 159 8.68 -5.24 16.27
N TRP A 160 8.23 -5.25 15.03
CA TRP A 160 8.37 -4.11 14.13
C TRP A 160 7.56 -2.90 14.62
N THR A 161 6.29 -3.11 15.00
CA THR A 161 5.42 -2.06 15.54
C THR A 161 5.96 -1.50 16.85
N ALA A 162 6.46 -2.36 17.76
CA ALA A 162 7.06 -1.91 19.02
C ALA A 162 8.33 -1.05 18.83
N ALA A 163 9.02 -1.20 17.70
CA ALA A 163 10.19 -0.38 17.35
C ALA A 163 9.81 0.98 16.74
N LEU A 164 8.56 1.18 16.30
CA LEU A 164 8.11 2.46 15.76
C LEU A 164 7.89 3.47 16.88
N SER A 165 8.50 4.65 16.76
CA SER A 165 8.33 5.77 17.71
C SER A 165 7.06 6.60 17.46
N MET A 166 6.04 6.04 16.79
CA MET A 166 4.81 6.76 16.45
C MET A 166 3.58 5.88 16.67
N ALA A 167 2.47 6.51 17.04
CA ALA A 167 1.18 5.83 17.12
C ALA A 167 0.78 5.24 15.75
N PRO A 168 0.06 4.11 15.72
CA PRO A 168 -0.50 3.58 14.49
C PRO A 168 -1.29 4.66 13.74
N MET A 169 -0.99 4.81 12.44
CA MET A 169 -1.82 5.62 11.55
C MET A 169 -3.11 4.86 11.23
N GLY A 170 -4.19 5.58 10.94
CA GLY A 170 -5.53 4.97 10.73
C GLY A 170 -6.21 5.38 9.42
N PHE A 171 -5.47 6.00 8.49
CA PHE A 171 -5.98 6.40 7.19
C PHE A 171 -4.99 5.99 6.11
N LEU A 172 -5.36 4.98 5.32
CA LEU A 172 -4.54 4.39 4.24
C LEU A 172 -3.17 3.88 4.69
N VAL A 173 -3.06 3.50 5.96
CA VAL A 173 -1.89 2.86 6.53
C VAL A 173 -2.37 2.00 7.69
N SER A 174 -2.70 0.74 7.42
CA SER A 174 -3.06 -0.24 8.44
C SER A 174 -2.42 -1.59 8.14
N LEU A 175 -1.84 -2.22 9.16
CA LEU A 175 -1.33 -3.59 9.04
C LEU A 175 -2.49 -4.59 9.20
N ASP A 176 -3.33 -4.73 8.18
CA ASP A 176 -4.39 -5.74 8.09
C ASP A 176 -4.06 -6.83 7.06
N LEU A 177 -3.03 -7.62 7.39
CA LEU A 177 -2.40 -8.58 6.48
C LEU A 177 -3.35 -9.69 6.00
N TYR A 178 -4.40 -9.98 6.76
CA TYR A 178 -5.21 -11.18 6.60
C TYR A 178 -6.58 -10.88 6.01
N HIS A 179 -6.97 -9.61 5.93
CA HIS A 179 -8.13 -9.20 5.16
C HIS A 179 -7.86 -9.27 3.65
N ALA A 180 -8.81 -9.83 2.91
CA ALA A 180 -8.71 -10.05 1.46
C ALA A 180 -7.37 -10.72 1.06
N ALA A 181 -6.89 -11.66 1.87
CA ALA A 181 -5.56 -12.27 1.71
C ALA A 181 -5.36 -12.95 0.36
N ASP A 182 -6.43 -13.45 -0.27
CA ASP A 182 -6.41 -14.07 -1.60
C ASP A 182 -5.93 -13.13 -2.71
N GLU A 183 -6.11 -11.82 -2.51
CA GLU A 183 -5.66 -10.79 -3.46
C GLU A 183 -4.19 -10.42 -3.24
N ARG A 184 -3.65 -10.72 -2.07
CA ARG A 184 -2.30 -10.32 -1.65
C ARG A 184 -1.25 -11.29 -2.20
N ARG A 185 0.00 -10.83 -2.27
CA ARG A 185 1.18 -11.69 -2.46
C ARG A 185 2.08 -11.53 -1.26
N PHE A 186 2.40 -12.65 -0.62
CA PHE A 186 3.28 -12.68 0.54
C PHE A 186 4.64 -13.23 0.15
N VAL A 187 5.69 -12.48 0.47
CA VAL A 187 7.07 -12.96 0.43
C VAL A 187 7.62 -12.93 1.85
N ILE A 188 8.02 -14.10 2.35
CA ILE A 188 8.58 -14.24 3.69
C ILE A 188 10.09 -14.45 3.58
N ALA A 189 10.85 -13.76 4.43
CA ALA A 189 12.25 -14.08 4.70
C ALA A 189 12.39 -14.86 6.01
N GLN A 190 13.11 -15.98 5.96
CA GLN A 190 13.43 -16.82 7.12
C GLN A 190 14.94 -16.96 7.30
N CYS A 191 15.39 -17.02 8.55
CA CYS A 191 16.77 -17.32 8.93
C CYS A 191 16.73 -18.41 10.01
N GLY A 192 17.14 -19.63 9.66
CA GLY A 192 16.75 -20.82 10.44
C GLY A 192 15.22 -20.95 10.48
N ASP A 193 14.67 -21.23 11.65
CA ASP A 193 13.21 -21.36 11.85
C ASP A 193 12.48 -20.03 12.11
N ARG A 194 13.22 -18.92 12.14
CA ARG A 194 12.65 -17.60 12.44
C ARG A 194 12.23 -16.88 11.16
N VAL A 195 10.99 -16.39 11.15
CA VAL A 195 10.57 -15.32 10.22
C VAL A 195 11.27 -14.02 10.62
N VAL A 196 12.04 -13.46 9.71
CA VAL A 196 12.87 -12.25 9.92
C VAL A 196 12.51 -11.10 8.98
N GLY A 197 11.64 -11.35 8.00
CA GLY A 197 11.09 -10.32 7.13
C GLY A 197 9.79 -10.76 6.46
N LEU A 198 8.99 -9.78 6.09
CA LEU A 198 7.74 -9.92 5.36
C LEU A 198 7.66 -8.80 4.32
N LEU A 199 7.31 -9.14 3.09
CA LEU A 199 6.87 -8.20 2.07
C LEU A 199 5.47 -8.61 1.63
N VAL A 200 4.53 -7.66 1.66
CA VAL A 200 3.17 -7.83 1.13
C VAL A 200 2.97 -6.91 -0.06
N ALA A 201 2.53 -7.50 -1.16
CA ALA A 201 2.09 -6.75 -2.33
C ALA A 201 0.57 -6.85 -2.49
N VAL A 202 -0.08 -5.72 -2.77
CA VAL A 202 -1.51 -5.63 -3.08
C VAL A 202 -1.72 -5.24 -4.54
N PRO A 203 -2.81 -5.67 -5.18
CA PRO A 203 -3.02 -5.44 -6.60
C PRO A 203 -3.44 -4.00 -6.87
N ILE A 204 -2.95 -3.45 -7.99
CA ILE A 204 -3.53 -2.28 -8.64
C ILE A 204 -4.23 -2.79 -9.90
N PHE A 205 -5.47 -3.26 -9.73
CA PHE A 205 -6.18 -4.12 -10.69
C PHE A 205 -6.14 -3.58 -12.12
N ARG A 206 -6.53 -2.32 -12.33
CA ARG A 206 -6.62 -1.73 -13.67
C ARG A 206 -5.29 -1.26 -14.25
N ARG A 207 -4.21 -1.24 -13.45
CA ARG A 207 -2.83 -1.09 -13.96
C ARG A 207 -2.16 -2.42 -14.28
N GLY A 208 -2.79 -3.56 -13.95
CA GLY A 208 -2.13 -4.87 -14.01
C GLY A 208 -0.83 -4.89 -13.20
N GLY A 209 -0.82 -4.15 -12.09
CA GLY A 209 0.37 -3.83 -11.32
C GLY A 209 0.22 -4.16 -9.84
N TRP A 210 1.28 -3.88 -9.08
CA TRP A 210 1.36 -4.21 -7.66
C TRP A 210 1.92 -3.05 -6.85
N PHE A 211 1.30 -2.79 -5.71
CA PHE A 211 1.80 -1.88 -4.70
C PHE A 211 2.44 -2.71 -3.58
N PHE A 212 3.73 -2.48 -3.31
CA PHE A 212 4.42 -3.03 -2.15
C PHE A 212 4.03 -2.22 -0.91
N GLU A 213 2.90 -2.62 -0.33
CA GLU A 213 2.23 -1.95 0.79
C GLU A 213 3.05 -2.09 2.07
N ASP A 214 3.41 -3.32 2.43
CA ASP A 214 4.11 -3.62 3.68
C ASP A 214 5.46 -4.25 3.42
N VAL A 215 6.52 -3.65 4.00
CA VAL A 215 7.88 -4.24 4.01
C VAL A 215 8.43 -4.19 5.43
N LEU A 216 8.28 -5.31 6.13
CA LEU A 216 8.70 -5.45 7.52
C LEU A 216 10.03 -6.22 7.57
N ARG A 217 10.92 -5.75 8.45
CA ARG A 217 12.22 -6.36 8.74
C ARG A 217 12.38 -6.43 10.26
N ASP A 218 12.74 -7.60 10.77
CA ASP A 218 13.13 -7.73 12.18
C ASP A 218 14.41 -6.90 12.42
N PRO A 219 14.52 -6.14 13.52
CA PRO A 219 15.74 -5.39 13.85
C PRO A 219 17.01 -6.25 13.87
N GLN A 220 16.89 -7.56 14.15
CA GLN A 220 17.98 -8.52 14.17
C GLN A 220 18.18 -9.26 12.83
N ALA A 221 17.40 -8.96 11.80
CA ALA A 221 17.54 -9.62 10.50
C ALA A 221 18.89 -9.26 9.85
N PRO A 222 19.58 -10.22 9.21
CA PRO A 222 20.82 -9.94 8.49
C PRO A 222 20.69 -8.82 7.47
N ASN A 223 21.77 -8.07 7.24
CA ASN A 223 21.81 -7.04 6.22
C ASN A 223 21.57 -7.64 4.82
N GLY A 224 20.80 -6.93 3.99
CA GLY A 224 20.37 -7.43 2.69
C GLY A 224 19.03 -8.19 2.70
N THR A 225 18.39 -8.39 3.86
CA THR A 225 17.11 -9.14 3.96
C THR A 225 15.99 -8.46 3.16
N VAL A 226 15.86 -7.13 3.24
CA VAL A 226 14.83 -6.38 2.50
C VAL A 226 15.11 -6.44 1.00
N GLU A 227 16.36 -6.24 0.61
CA GLU A 227 16.80 -6.35 -0.78
C GLU A 227 16.55 -7.74 -1.35
N LEU A 228 16.72 -8.79 -0.54
CA LEU A 228 16.47 -10.17 -0.93
C LEU A 228 14.97 -10.45 -1.11
N MET A 229 14.11 -9.95 -0.22
CA MET A 229 12.65 -10.03 -0.41
C MET A 229 12.20 -9.25 -1.65
N PHE A 230 12.76 -8.06 -1.86
CA PHE A 230 12.47 -7.24 -3.05
C PHE A 230 12.90 -7.93 -4.34
N ASP A 231 14.11 -8.53 -4.39
CA ASP A 231 14.58 -9.32 -5.53
C ASP A 231 13.65 -10.50 -5.82
N HIS A 232 13.23 -11.23 -4.79
CA HIS A 232 12.28 -12.34 -4.91
C HIS A 232 10.92 -11.87 -5.45
N ALA A 233 10.35 -10.82 -4.86
CA ALA A 233 9.05 -10.28 -5.27
C ALA A 233 9.09 -9.77 -6.72
N MET A 234 10.13 -9.04 -7.11
CA MET A 234 10.27 -8.53 -8.48
C MET A 234 10.38 -9.65 -9.51
N ARG A 235 11.10 -10.75 -9.21
CA ARG A 235 11.18 -11.93 -10.10
C ARG A 235 9.84 -12.63 -10.22
N MET A 236 9.19 -12.93 -9.10
CA MET A 236 7.85 -13.52 -9.06
C MET A 236 6.85 -12.70 -9.88
N LEU A 237 6.83 -11.38 -9.71
CA LEU A 237 5.92 -10.50 -10.45
C LEU A 237 6.27 -10.38 -11.94
N ALA A 238 7.55 -10.47 -12.31
CA ALA A 238 7.97 -10.54 -13.69
C ALA A 238 7.48 -11.83 -14.38
N GLU A 239 7.58 -12.97 -13.69
CA GLU A 239 7.09 -14.28 -14.14
C GLU A 239 5.56 -14.29 -14.32
N GLN A 240 4.84 -13.58 -13.44
CA GLN A 240 3.40 -13.36 -13.55
C GLN A 240 3.01 -12.33 -14.64
N GLY A 241 3.99 -11.78 -15.37
CA GLY A 241 3.75 -10.85 -16.46
C GLY A 241 3.40 -9.42 -16.03
N SER A 242 3.57 -9.04 -14.76
CA SER A 242 3.37 -7.65 -14.33
C SER A 242 4.31 -6.69 -15.08
N THR A 243 3.84 -5.47 -15.33
CA THR A 243 4.64 -4.39 -15.91
C THR A 243 4.77 -3.18 -14.99
N HIS A 244 4.15 -3.25 -13.80
CA HIS A 244 4.04 -2.12 -12.90
C HIS A 244 4.18 -2.58 -11.45
N VAL A 245 5.18 -2.04 -10.76
CA VAL A 245 5.41 -2.19 -9.33
C VAL A 245 5.75 -0.83 -8.74
N THR A 246 5.23 -0.51 -7.56
CA THR A 246 5.54 0.74 -6.86
C THR A 246 5.59 0.54 -5.34
N PHE A 247 6.28 1.44 -4.63
CA PHE A 247 6.20 1.61 -3.18
C PHE A 247 5.18 2.71 -2.78
N GLY A 248 4.39 3.20 -3.73
CA GLY A 248 3.44 4.27 -3.48
C GLY A 248 4.13 5.60 -3.22
N LEU A 249 3.48 6.45 -2.42
CA LEU A 249 3.83 7.83 -2.23
C LEU A 249 5.18 7.99 -1.51
N ALA A 250 6.17 8.54 -2.22
CA ALA A 250 7.40 9.06 -1.66
C ALA A 250 7.29 10.60 -1.46
N PRO A 251 7.82 11.13 -0.34
CA PRO A 251 7.80 12.57 -0.09
C PRO A 251 8.63 13.32 -1.13
N LEU A 252 8.20 14.54 -1.47
CA LEU A 252 8.94 15.42 -2.37
C LEU A 252 10.35 15.71 -1.83
N SER A 253 11.35 15.60 -2.70
CA SER A 253 12.72 16.03 -2.37
C SER A 253 12.83 17.55 -2.45
N GLY A 254 13.34 18.20 -1.41
CA GLY A 254 13.56 19.64 -1.39
C GLY A 254 13.39 20.26 0.01
N PRO A 255 13.63 21.59 0.16
CA PRO A 255 13.45 22.27 1.43
C PRO A 255 11.96 22.26 1.84
N VAL A 256 11.67 21.59 2.96
CA VAL A 256 10.31 21.56 3.53
C VAL A 256 9.89 22.98 3.94
N PRO A 257 8.73 23.48 3.47
CA PRO A 257 8.17 24.76 3.91
C PRO A 257 8.17 24.87 5.45
N ARG A 258 8.54 26.04 5.99
CA ARG A 258 8.74 26.23 7.44
C ARG A 258 7.53 25.81 8.30
N TRP A 259 6.31 26.00 7.79
CA TRP A 259 5.08 25.64 8.50
C TRP A 259 4.85 24.12 8.58
N LEU A 260 5.27 23.34 7.57
CA LEU A 260 5.22 21.87 7.62
C LEU A 260 6.27 21.29 8.59
N ARG A 261 7.43 21.94 8.73
CA ARG A 261 8.41 21.61 9.78
C ARG A 261 7.83 21.79 11.18
N PHE A 262 7.12 22.89 11.40
CA PHE A 262 6.47 23.18 12.67
C PHE A 262 5.38 22.16 13.06
N ILE A 263 4.60 21.67 12.09
CA ILE A 263 3.61 20.60 12.33
C ILE A 263 4.32 19.29 12.70
N ARG A 264 5.39 18.92 11.98
CA ARG A 264 6.18 17.72 12.24
C ARG A 264 6.81 17.72 13.64
N ASP A 265 7.25 18.87 14.13
CA ASP A 265 7.86 18.99 15.45
C ASP A 265 6.82 18.94 16.58
N ARG A 266 5.55 19.30 16.28
CA ARG A 266 4.43 19.17 17.20
C ARG A 266 3.78 17.80 17.22
N SER A 267 3.83 17.03 16.13
CA SER A 267 3.27 15.67 16.07
C SER A 267 4.17 14.59 16.66
N ARG A 268 5.37 14.96 17.13
CA ARG A 268 6.35 14.08 17.80
C ARG A 268 6.38 14.25 19.33
N ARG A 269 5.52 15.11 19.88
CA ARG A 269 5.30 15.27 21.33
C ARG A 269 3.96 14.66 21.69
#